data_AF-H0TPE6-F1
#
_entry.id   AF-H0TPE6-F1
#
_cell.length_a   1.000
_cell.length_b   1.000
_cell.length_c   1.000
_cell.angle_alpha   90.00
_cell.angle_beta   90.00
_cell.angle_gamma   90.00
#
_symmetry.space_group_name_H-M   'P 1'
#
loop_
_entity.id
_entity.type
_entity.pdbx_description
1 polymer ?
#
loop_
_entity_poly.entity_id
_entity_poly.type
_entity_poly.pdbx_seq_one_letter_code
_entity_poly.pdbx_strand_id
1 'polypeptide(L)'
;MRLQRKLMIVAGAVAALAAAAIGELVFDLRMPRASLAEVHAITTSVSILIADYDRAVEAMKTKYGADAQTVLETQPPRLITRVGDKIVEEKRAPGQFSDARGLFVIGRQGRLESTFPFQIDPHEAPAFGRQGEPSVRYLRDRFGKKLSAQYFEFDDRDAVTDTCITMSPAELGWIGRQLSFQSGTFCVVFWKGTSPGSMLIGVALADGDPWMRPFTRRICRWLTTIALQRVAATDREPAPDYAACLLVDRPNRSGADGTLRAHVYEVRRDATLAYVN
;
A
#
# COMPACT_ATOMS: atom_id res chain seq x y z
N MET A 1 28.91 0.49 47.13
CA MET A 1 28.04 1.64 46.78
C MET A 1 28.42 2.40 45.49
N ARG A 2 29.67 2.84 45.27
CA ARG A 2 30.02 3.64 44.07
C ARG A 2 29.83 2.90 42.72
N LEU A 3 30.09 1.59 42.69
CA LEU A 3 29.95 0.77 41.47
C LEU A 3 28.46 0.55 41.08
N GLN A 4 27.58 0.31 42.06
CA GLN A 4 26.13 0.18 41.85
C GLN A 4 25.49 1.47 41.34
N ARG A 5 25.91 2.65 41.83
CA ARG A 5 25.42 3.94 41.30
C ARG A 5 25.84 4.16 39.84
N LYS A 6 27.08 3.82 39.46
CA LYS A 6 27.54 3.93 38.07
C LYS A 6 26.76 2.99 37.14
N LEU A 7 26.53 1.74 37.55
CA LEU A 7 25.72 0.77 36.80
C LEU A 7 24.27 1.24 36.61
N MET A 8 23.64 1.80 37.64
CA MET A 8 22.28 2.36 37.51
C MET A 8 22.22 3.56 36.55
N ILE A 9 23.21 4.45 36.58
CA ILE A 9 23.27 5.59 35.66
C ILE A 9 23.45 5.12 34.21
N VAL A 10 24.35 4.16 33.97
CA VAL A 10 24.57 3.59 32.63
C VAL A 10 23.32 2.85 32.14
N ALA A 11 22.70 2.03 32.99
CA ALA A 11 21.46 1.34 32.63
C ALA A 11 20.32 2.32 32.32
N GLY A 12 20.17 3.39 33.10
CA GLY A 12 19.19 4.45 32.85
C GLY A 12 19.45 5.19 31.53
N ALA A 13 20.71 5.52 31.23
CA ALA A 13 21.08 6.16 29.97
C ALA A 13 20.82 5.25 28.75
N VAL A 14 21.14 3.96 28.85
CA VAL A 14 20.86 2.98 27.80
C VAL A 14 19.36 2.80 27.58
N ALA A 15 18.57 2.73 28.65
CA ALA A 15 17.11 2.63 28.55
C ALA A 15 16.49 3.89 27.91
N ALA A 16 16.98 5.09 28.27
CA ALA A 16 16.51 6.34 27.68
C ALA A 16 16.87 6.43 26.17
N LEU A 17 18.08 6.02 25.79
CA LEU A 17 18.49 5.97 24.39
C LEU A 17 17.67 4.94 23.59
N ALA A 18 17.41 3.76 24.17
CA ALA A 18 16.57 2.75 23.55
C ALA A 18 15.12 3.25 23.39
N ALA A 19 14.56 3.90 24.40
CA ALA A 19 13.22 4.49 24.34
C ALA A 19 13.13 5.62 23.30
N ALA A 20 14.14 6.48 23.21
CA ALA A 20 14.21 7.53 22.20
C ALA A 20 14.34 6.94 20.78
N ALA A 21 15.18 5.91 20.62
CA ALA A 21 15.35 5.21 19.35
C ALA A 21 14.04 4.51 18.93
N ILE A 22 13.34 3.85 19.84
CA ILE A 22 12.02 3.25 19.56
C ILE A 22 11.01 4.36 19.22
N GLY A 23 10.97 5.44 19.99
CA GLY A 23 10.09 6.58 19.75
C GLY A 23 10.24 7.20 18.35
N GLU A 24 11.48 7.33 17.87
CA GLU A 24 11.74 7.88 16.54
C GLU A 24 11.58 6.83 15.44
N LEU A 25 12.14 5.63 15.63
CA LEU A 25 12.22 4.61 14.58
C LEU A 25 10.86 3.94 14.35
N VAL A 26 10.15 3.58 15.43
CA VAL A 26 8.86 2.87 15.39
C VAL A 26 7.69 3.85 15.30
N PHE A 27 7.63 4.80 16.22
CA PHE A 27 6.44 5.63 16.39
C PHE A 27 6.47 6.92 15.56
N ASP A 28 7.63 7.28 14.99
CA ASP A 28 7.89 8.53 14.27
C ASP A 28 7.36 9.75 15.05
N LEU A 29 7.64 9.80 16.36
CA LEU A 29 7.02 10.76 17.29
C LEU A 29 7.26 12.23 16.93
N ARG A 30 8.36 12.54 16.24
CA ARG A 30 8.69 13.90 15.80
C ARG A 30 8.04 14.29 14.48
N MET A 31 7.26 13.40 13.87
CA MET A 31 6.54 13.73 12.66
C MET A 31 5.51 14.84 12.94
N PRO A 32 5.53 15.95 12.16
CA PRO A 32 4.49 16.96 12.25
C PRO A 32 3.12 16.34 11.99
N ARG A 33 2.06 16.87 12.62
CA ARG A 33 0.68 16.45 12.36
C ARG A 33 -0.04 17.54 11.56
N ALA A 34 -0.86 17.12 10.61
CA ALA A 34 -1.75 17.99 9.87
C ALA A 34 -3.04 18.22 10.67
N SER A 35 -3.70 19.37 10.42
CA SER A 35 -5.04 19.67 10.98
C SER A 35 -6.16 19.15 10.07
N LEU A 36 -5.92 18.00 9.46
CA LEU A 36 -6.78 17.35 8.48
C LEU A 36 -7.22 15.98 9.01
N ALA A 37 -8.35 15.52 8.47
CA ALA A 37 -8.86 14.17 8.67
C ALA A 37 -8.87 13.45 7.32
N GLU A 38 -8.58 12.14 7.36
CA GLU A 38 -8.71 11.26 6.21
C GLU A 38 -9.87 10.29 6.36
N VAL A 39 -10.51 9.96 5.23
CA VAL A 39 -11.36 8.79 5.09
C VAL A 39 -10.91 8.05 3.85
N HIS A 40 -10.66 6.75 3.95
CA HIS A 40 -10.26 5.95 2.81
C HIS A 40 -11.02 4.64 2.73
N ALA A 41 -11.22 4.15 1.51
CA ALA A 41 -11.69 2.80 1.25
C ALA A 41 -10.86 2.19 0.14
N ILE A 42 -10.26 1.04 0.44
CA ILE A 42 -9.28 0.39 -0.42
C ILE A 42 -9.66 -1.08 -0.55
N THR A 43 -9.54 -1.59 -1.76
CA THR A 43 -9.60 -3.02 -2.07
C THR A 43 -8.36 -3.38 -2.88
N THR A 44 -7.92 -4.61 -2.74
CA THR A 44 -6.80 -5.15 -3.52
C THR A 44 -7.31 -6.24 -4.44
N SER A 45 -6.61 -6.47 -5.53
CA SER A 45 -6.83 -7.60 -6.43
C SER A 45 -5.64 -8.56 -6.36
N VAL A 46 -5.92 -9.83 -6.62
CA VAL A 46 -4.91 -10.88 -6.66
C VAL A 46 -5.05 -11.59 -8.00
N SER A 47 -3.95 -11.71 -8.73
CA SER A 47 -3.89 -12.38 -10.02
C SER A 47 -3.25 -13.76 -9.85
N ILE A 48 -3.76 -14.76 -10.55
CA ILE A 48 -3.19 -16.12 -10.58
C ILE A 48 -2.58 -16.32 -11.95
N LEU A 49 -1.27 -16.50 -12.02
CA LEU A 49 -0.60 -16.81 -13.28
C LEU A 49 -0.95 -18.23 -13.69
N ILE A 50 -1.32 -18.42 -14.97
CA ILE A 50 -1.63 -19.74 -15.53
C ILE A 50 -0.44 -20.70 -15.33
N ALA A 51 0.80 -20.22 -15.50
CA ALA A 51 1.99 -21.03 -15.28
C ALA A 51 2.21 -21.47 -13.81
N ASP A 52 1.73 -20.70 -12.83
CA ASP A 52 1.74 -21.09 -11.41
C ASP A 52 0.64 -22.12 -11.12
N TYR A 53 -0.53 -21.93 -11.74
CA TYR A 53 -1.63 -22.89 -11.67
C TYR A 53 -1.22 -24.24 -12.27
N ASP A 54 -0.66 -24.26 -13.47
CA ASP A 54 -0.25 -25.49 -14.16
C ASP A 54 0.82 -26.24 -13.35
N ARG A 55 1.81 -25.52 -12.79
CA ARG A 55 2.80 -26.11 -11.88
C ARG A 55 2.16 -26.72 -10.64
N ALA A 56 1.15 -26.06 -10.06
CA ALA A 56 0.43 -26.60 -8.92
C ALA A 56 -0.38 -27.86 -9.30
N VAL A 57 -1.02 -27.89 -10.47
CA VAL A 57 -1.74 -29.05 -10.99
C VAL A 57 -0.78 -30.24 -11.18
N GLU A 58 0.37 -30.03 -11.83
CA GLU A 58 1.36 -31.08 -12.07
C GLU A 58 1.98 -31.61 -10.77
N ALA A 59 2.22 -30.72 -9.78
CA ALA A 59 2.67 -31.14 -8.46
C ALA A 59 1.63 -32.04 -7.75
N MET A 60 0.34 -31.75 -7.91
CA MET A 60 -0.74 -32.56 -7.33
C MET A 60 -0.89 -33.91 -8.03
N LYS A 61 -0.78 -33.97 -9.36
CA LYS A 61 -0.74 -35.23 -10.11
C LYS A 61 0.46 -36.09 -9.71
N THR A 62 1.62 -35.47 -9.53
CA THR A 62 2.82 -36.17 -9.07
C THR A 62 2.62 -36.75 -7.66
N LYS A 63 1.92 -36.03 -6.77
CA LYS A 63 1.70 -36.44 -5.38
C LYS A 63 0.58 -37.49 -5.21
N TYR A 64 -0.51 -37.35 -5.95
CA TYR A 64 -1.74 -38.14 -5.76
C TYR A 64 -2.09 -39.08 -6.92
N GLY A 65 -1.28 -39.09 -7.98
CA GLY A 65 -1.49 -39.92 -9.17
C GLY A 65 -2.11 -39.13 -10.34
N ALA A 66 -2.04 -39.73 -11.54
CA ALA A 66 -2.50 -39.10 -12.79
C ALA A 66 -3.99 -38.73 -12.79
N ASP A 67 -4.80 -39.42 -11.97
CA ASP A 67 -6.24 -39.19 -11.84
C ASP A 67 -6.60 -38.00 -10.93
N ALA A 68 -5.60 -37.35 -10.32
CA ALA A 68 -5.82 -36.18 -9.48
C ALA A 68 -6.28 -34.97 -10.31
N GLN A 69 -7.48 -34.47 -10.02
CA GLN A 69 -8.03 -33.28 -10.65
C GLN A 69 -7.92 -32.10 -9.69
N THR A 70 -7.22 -31.05 -10.10
CA THR A 70 -7.13 -29.81 -9.33
C THR A 70 -7.99 -28.74 -10.01
N VAL A 71 -8.87 -28.11 -9.24
CA VAL A 71 -9.79 -27.06 -9.72
C VAL A 71 -9.54 -25.78 -8.93
N LEU A 72 -9.54 -24.65 -9.62
CA LEU A 72 -9.52 -23.33 -9.01
C LEU A 72 -10.95 -22.87 -8.70
N GLU A 73 -11.26 -22.67 -7.42
CA GLU A 73 -12.41 -21.88 -6.99
C GLU A 73 -11.95 -20.44 -6.75
N THR A 74 -12.75 -19.45 -7.18
CA THR A 74 -12.35 -18.04 -7.20
C THR A 74 -12.89 -17.23 -6.01
N GLN A 75 -13.82 -17.76 -5.22
CA GLN A 75 -14.45 -17.06 -4.09
C GLN A 75 -14.72 -17.99 -2.90
N PRO A 76 -13.77 -18.15 -1.95
CA PRO A 76 -12.41 -17.57 -1.93
C PRO A 76 -11.47 -18.26 -2.93
N PRO A 77 -10.37 -17.61 -3.35
CA PRO A 77 -9.38 -18.20 -4.25
C PRO A 77 -8.66 -19.41 -3.62
N ARG A 78 -9.01 -20.62 -4.04
CA ARG A 78 -8.44 -21.88 -3.56
C ARG A 78 -8.32 -22.93 -4.65
N LEU A 79 -7.28 -23.75 -4.55
CA LEU A 79 -7.08 -24.96 -5.32
C LEU A 79 -7.62 -26.14 -4.53
N ILE A 80 -8.58 -26.84 -5.12
CA ILE A 80 -9.14 -28.07 -4.57
C ILE A 80 -8.69 -29.23 -5.45
N THR A 81 -7.94 -30.16 -4.86
CA THR A 81 -7.53 -31.39 -5.53
C THR A 81 -8.44 -32.53 -5.11
N ARG A 82 -9.00 -33.22 -6.09
CA ARG A 82 -9.86 -34.39 -5.94
C ARG A 82 -9.22 -35.62 -6.59
N VAL A 83 -9.43 -36.79 -6.00
CA VAL A 83 -9.14 -38.09 -6.62
C VAL A 83 -10.44 -38.89 -6.57
N GLY A 84 -11.04 -39.12 -7.74
CA GLY A 84 -12.45 -39.49 -7.83
C GLY A 84 -13.34 -38.42 -7.17
N ASP A 85 -14.28 -38.85 -6.33
CA ASP A 85 -15.23 -37.94 -5.66
C ASP A 85 -14.74 -37.38 -4.32
N LYS A 86 -13.50 -37.67 -3.91
CA LYS A 86 -12.96 -37.24 -2.61
C LYS A 86 -12.00 -36.08 -2.77
N ILE A 87 -12.20 -35.04 -1.95
CA ILE A 87 -11.22 -33.95 -1.78
C ILE A 87 -10.05 -34.52 -0.98
N VAL A 88 -8.88 -34.55 -1.60
CA VAL A 88 -7.64 -35.05 -0.97
C VAL A 88 -6.77 -33.90 -0.46
N GLU A 89 -6.89 -32.73 -1.05
CA GLU A 89 -6.16 -31.55 -0.61
C GLU A 89 -6.93 -30.26 -0.96
N GLU A 90 -6.93 -29.31 -0.03
CA GLU A 90 -7.38 -27.95 -0.26
C GLU A 90 -6.21 -27.01 0.08
N LYS A 91 -5.79 -26.22 -0.89
CA LYS A 91 -4.75 -25.20 -0.75
C LYS A 91 -5.27 -23.86 -1.22
N ARG A 92 -4.72 -22.77 -0.71
CA ARG A 92 -4.99 -21.46 -1.31
C ARG A 92 -4.31 -21.36 -2.67
N ALA A 93 -4.93 -20.63 -3.60
CA ALA A 93 -4.37 -20.46 -4.93
C ALA A 93 -3.04 -19.66 -4.87
N PRO A 94 -2.06 -19.96 -5.75
CA PRO A 94 -0.83 -19.20 -5.88
C PRO A 94 -1.14 -17.85 -6.53
N GLY A 95 -1.67 -16.94 -5.72
CA GLY A 95 -2.02 -15.59 -6.13
C GLY A 95 -0.87 -14.63 -5.87
N GLN A 96 -0.65 -13.72 -6.81
CA GLN A 96 0.27 -12.60 -6.68
C GLN A 96 -0.54 -11.31 -6.55
N PHE A 97 -0.07 -10.39 -5.71
CA PHE A 97 -0.66 -9.06 -5.61
C PHE A 97 -0.61 -8.38 -6.99
N SER A 98 -1.78 -7.95 -7.49
CA SER A 98 -1.89 -7.35 -8.81
C SER A 98 -2.06 -5.84 -8.73
N ASP A 99 -3.05 -5.34 -7.98
CA ASP A 99 -3.23 -3.90 -7.79
C ASP A 99 -3.92 -3.56 -6.48
N ALA A 100 -3.81 -2.30 -6.07
CA ALA A 100 -4.71 -1.67 -5.11
C ALA A 100 -5.55 -0.61 -5.80
N ARG A 101 -6.84 -0.56 -5.44
CA ARG A 101 -7.77 0.45 -5.94
C ARG A 101 -8.75 0.90 -4.88
N GLY A 102 -9.19 2.13 -4.97
CA GLY A 102 -10.01 2.73 -3.93
C GLY A 102 -10.15 4.23 -4.09
N LEU A 103 -10.38 4.88 -2.96
CA LEU A 103 -10.42 6.34 -2.86
C LEU A 103 -9.87 6.80 -1.51
N PHE A 104 -9.23 7.97 -1.53
CA PHE A 104 -8.93 8.77 -0.35
C PHE A 104 -9.81 10.02 -0.36
N VAL A 105 -10.28 10.43 0.80
CA VAL A 105 -10.98 11.69 1.01
C VAL A 105 -10.23 12.45 2.07
N ILE A 106 -9.83 13.67 1.74
CA ILE A 106 -9.11 14.57 2.64
C ILE A 106 -9.98 15.78 2.88
N GLY A 107 -10.02 16.25 4.13
CA GLY A 107 -10.63 17.51 4.48
C GLY A 107 -10.47 17.82 5.95
N ARG A 108 -10.97 18.97 6.38
CA ARG A 108 -11.05 19.30 7.81
C ARG A 108 -12.11 18.43 8.49
N GLN A 109 -11.95 18.19 9.79
CA GLN A 109 -12.91 17.41 10.55
C GLN A 109 -14.34 17.98 10.38
N GLY A 110 -15.25 17.16 9.86
CA GLY A 110 -16.64 17.57 9.56
C GLY A 110 -16.86 18.30 8.22
N ARG A 111 -15.83 18.43 7.37
CA ARG A 111 -15.94 19.00 6.01
C ARG A 111 -15.24 18.12 4.98
N LEU A 112 -15.98 17.71 3.97
CA LEU A 112 -15.46 17.01 2.79
C LEU A 112 -14.86 18.07 1.86
N GLU A 113 -13.59 17.91 1.48
CA GLU A 113 -12.89 18.88 0.62
C GLU A 113 -12.49 18.21 -0.70
N SER A 114 -11.57 17.25 -0.64
CA SER A 114 -10.96 16.65 -1.84
C SER A 114 -11.10 15.13 -1.85
N THR A 115 -11.43 14.56 -3.01
CA THR A 115 -11.57 13.10 -3.21
C THR A 115 -10.60 12.63 -4.27
N PHE A 116 -9.83 11.59 -3.98
CA PHE A 116 -8.78 11.06 -4.83
C PHE A 116 -9.03 9.57 -5.09
N PRO A 117 -9.83 9.22 -6.11
CA PRO A 117 -9.94 7.84 -6.56
C PRO A 117 -8.62 7.38 -7.18
N PHE A 118 -8.27 6.11 -7.02
CA PHE A 118 -7.03 5.57 -7.55
C PHE A 118 -7.15 4.08 -7.88
N GLN A 119 -6.36 3.64 -8.83
CA GLN A 119 -6.03 2.24 -9.04
C GLN A 119 -4.59 2.17 -9.55
N ILE A 120 -3.76 1.43 -8.82
CA ILE A 120 -2.31 1.39 -9.05
C ILE A 120 -1.85 -0.06 -9.00
N ASP A 121 -1.22 -0.48 -10.10
CA ASP A 121 -0.40 -1.68 -10.16
C ASP A 121 1.03 -1.33 -9.69
N PRO A 122 1.57 -1.97 -8.65
CA PRO A 122 2.90 -1.67 -8.13
C PRO A 122 4.04 -2.18 -9.02
N HIS A 123 3.75 -3.01 -10.03
CA HIS A 123 4.74 -3.57 -10.95
C HIS A 123 4.85 -2.75 -12.24
N GLU A 124 3.79 -2.07 -12.64
CA GLU A 124 3.73 -1.33 -13.89
C GLU A 124 3.02 0.03 -13.74
N ALA A 125 3.64 1.09 -14.26
CA ALA A 125 2.98 2.38 -14.35
C ALA A 125 1.93 2.36 -15.48
N PRO A 126 0.76 3.02 -15.31
CA PRO A 126 -0.23 3.10 -16.36
C PRO A 126 0.36 3.75 -17.62
N ALA A 127 -0.04 3.23 -18.78
CA ALA A 127 0.37 3.80 -20.06
C ALA A 127 -0.08 5.26 -20.18
N PHE A 128 0.77 6.10 -20.79
CA PHE A 128 0.49 7.52 -20.97
C PHE A 128 -0.88 7.77 -21.61
N GLY A 129 -1.71 8.61 -20.97
CA GLY A 129 -3.05 8.96 -21.47
C GLY A 129 -4.16 7.94 -21.15
N ARG A 130 -3.88 6.84 -20.45
CA ARG A 130 -4.94 5.99 -19.88
C ARG A 130 -5.33 6.50 -18.50
N GLN A 131 -6.60 6.88 -18.33
CA GLN A 131 -7.19 7.07 -17.01
C GLN A 131 -7.13 5.74 -16.26
N GLY A 132 -6.39 5.73 -15.16
CA GLY A 132 -6.13 4.55 -14.36
C GLY A 132 -7.21 4.33 -13.30
N GLU A 133 -8.06 5.32 -13.04
CA GLU A 133 -8.95 5.35 -11.90
C GLU A 133 -10.14 4.40 -12.03
N PRO A 134 -10.59 3.82 -10.90
CA PRO A 134 -11.87 3.12 -10.87
C PRO A 134 -13.01 4.13 -11.07
N SER A 135 -14.02 3.75 -11.85
CA SER A 135 -15.21 4.59 -12.01
C SER A 135 -15.93 4.82 -10.68
N VAL A 136 -16.59 5.97 -10.54
CA VAL A 136 -17.44 6.33 -9.41
C VAL A 136 -18.53 5.30 -9.20
N ARG A 137 -19.06 4.71 -10.29
CA ARG A 137 -20.01 3.61 -10.22
C ARG A 137 -19.41 2.39 -9.53
N TYR A 138 -18.21 1.96 -9.94
CA TYR A 138 -17.51 0.86 -9.29
C TYR A 138 -17.28 1.14 -7.80
N LEU A 139 -16.78 2.34 -7.47
CA LEU A 139 -16.51 2.72 -6.09
C LEU A 139 -17.78 2.72 -5.23
N ARG A 140 -18.89 3.25 -5.76
CA ARG A 140 -20.20 3.25 -5.10
C ARG A 140 -20.74 1.84 -4.90
N ASP A 141 -20.68 0.99 -5.92
CA ASP A 141 -21.14 -0.41 -5.83
C ASP A 141 -20.32 -1.20 -4.80
N ARG A 142 -19.00 -0.94 -4.74
CA ARG A 142 -18.08 -1.64 -3.84
C ARG A 142 -18.13 -1.14 -2.40
N PHE A 143 -18.24 0.17 -2.19
CA PHE A 143 -18.03 0.81 -0.88
C PHE A 143 -19.23 1.61 -0.36
N GLY A 144 -20.28 1.80 -1.16
CA GLY A 144 -21.45 2.63 -0.80
C GLY A 144 -22.28 2.11 0.38
N LYS A 145 -22.09 0.85 0.80
CA LYS A 145 -22.68 0.32 2.04
C LYS A 145 -21.86 0.67 3.30
N LYS A 146 -20.59 1.04 3.14
CA LYS A 146 -19.65 1.30 4.23
C LYS A 146 -19.34 2.78 4.41
N LEU A 147 -19.44 3.56 3.33
CA LEU A 147 -19.14 4.98 3.29
C LEU A 147 -20.40 5.79 3.00
N SER A 148 -20.43 7.04 3.46
CA SER A 148 -21.53 7.97 3.17
C SER A 148 -21.65 8.27 1.67
N ALA A 149 -22.87 8.46 1.18
CA ALA A 149 -23.16 8.71 -0.24
C ALA A 149 -22.43 9.95 -0.79
N GLN A 150 -22.24 10.97 0.05
CA GLN A 150 -21.52 12.22 -0.29
C GLN A 150 -20.10 11.98 -0.82
N TYR A 151 -19.45 10.87 -0.45
CA TYR A 151 -18.10 10.52 -0.94
C TYR A 151 -18.11 9.99 -2.38
N PHE A 152 -19.28 9.82 -2.99
CA PHE A 152 -19.46 9.32 -4.36
C PHE A 152 -20.29 10.28 -5.22
N GLU A 153 -20.43 11.54 -4.79
CA GLU A 153 -21.12 12.62 -5.50
C GLU A 153 -20.12 13.39 -6.39
N PHE A 154 -19.53 12.70 -7.36
CA PHE A 154 -18.57 13.27 -8.32
C PHE A 154 -18.62 12.56 -9.68
N ASP A 155 -18.03 13.17 -10.70
CA ASP A 155 -17.89 12.60 -12.04
C ASP A 155 -16.50 11.97 -12.24
N ASP A 156 -16.41 10.93 -13.07
CA ASP A 156 -15.13 10.27 -13.38
C ASP A 156 -14.08 11.24 -13.96
N ARG A 157 -14.52 12.36 -14.56
CA ARG A 157 -13.66 13.43 -15.11
C ARG A 157 -13.08 14.37 -14.06
N ASP A 158 -13.60 14.33 -12.83
CA ASP A 158 -13.13 15.16 -11.73
C ASP A 158 -11.77 14.66 -11.20
N ALA A 159 -11.38 13.42 -11.51
CA ALA A 159 -10.09 12.86 -11.18
C ALA A 159 -9.25 12.59 -12.44
N VAL A 160 -7.95 12.92 -12.38
CA VAL A 160 -7.00 12.63 -13.46
C VAL A 160 -5.66 12.20 -12.90
N THR A 161 -5.25 10.98 -13.26
CA THR A 161 -3.94 10.43 -13.00
C THR A 161 -3.01 10.90 -14.09
N ASP A 162 -1.91 11.53 -13.68
CA ASP A 162 -0.97 12.16 -14.62
C ASP A 162 0.43 11.55 -14.50
N THR A 163 1.24 11.98 -13.53
CA THR A 163 2.62 11.49 -13.38
C THR A 163 2.63 10.18 -12.63
N CYS A 164 3.19 9.13 -13.23
CA CYS A 164 3.50 7.90 -12.51
C CYS A 164 4.99 7.60 -12.58
N ILE A 165 5.56 7.23 -11.44
CA ILE A 165 6.92 6.74 -11.34
C ILE A 165 6.90 5.33 -10.77
N THR A 166 7.80 4.49 -11.26
CA THR A 166 8.07 3.20 -10.67
C THR A 166 9.30 3.29 -9.77
N MET A 167 9.34 2.43 -8.77
CA MET A 167 10.45 2.23 -7.87
C MET A 167 10.83 0.77 -7.90
N SER A 168 12.10 0.50 -8.17
CA SER A 168 12.65 -0.86 -8.18
C SER A 168 13.59 -1.07 -6.99
N PRO A 169 13.86 -2.33 -6.59
CA PRO A 169 14.74 -2.62 -5.46
C PRO A 169 16.16 -2.08 -5.65
N ALA A 170 16.64 -2.05 -6.90
CA ALA A 170 17.96 -1.55 -7.25
C ALA A 170 18.15 -0.06 -6.90
N GLU A 171 17.10 0.73 -7.05
CA GLU A 171 17.11 2.18 -6.78
C GLU A 171 17.16 2.49 -5.29
N LEU A 172 16.77 1.53 -4.45
CA LEU A 172 16.78 1.65 -2.99
C LEU A 172 18.07 1.13 -2.33
N GLY A 173 19.00 0.59 -3.13
CA GLY A 173 20.32 0.14 -2.67
C GLY A 173 20.26 -0.88 -1.52
N TRP A 174 21.02 -0.62 -0.45
CA TRP A 174 21.07 -1.53 0.71
C TRP A 174 19.76 -1.55 1.52
N ILE A 175 19.01 -0.44 1.53
CA ILE A 175 17.72 -0.34 2.23
C ILE A 175 16.67 -1.20 1.52
N GLY A 176 16.63 -1.16 0.19
CA GLY A 176 15.76 -2.02 -0.62
C GLY A 176 15.97 -3.50 -0.31
N ARG A 177 17.23 -3.92 -0.17
CA ARG A 177 17.58 -5.30 0.21
C ARG A 177 17.13 -5.65 1.63
N GLN A 178 17.31 -4.76 2.60
CA GLN A 178 16.91 -5.02 3.98
C GLN A 178 15.38 -5.08 4.15
N LEU A 179 14.64 -4.27 3.40
CA LEU A 179 13.18 -4.30 3.37
C LEU A 179 12.62 -5.48 2.57
N SER A 180 13.46 -6.24 1.87
CA SER A 180 13.02 -7.17 0.82
C SER A 180 12.01 -6.50 -0.12
N PHE A 181 12.30 -5.25 -0.49
CA PHE A 181 11.44 -4.47 -1.38
C PHE A 181 11.36 -5.18 -2.72
N GLN A 182 10.15 -5.30 -3.27
CA GLN A 182 9.91 -6.00 -4.53
C GLN A 182 9.68 -5.00 -5.67
N SER A 183 8.73 -4.10 -5.47
CA SER A 183 8.33 -3.11 -6.46
C SER A 183 7.48 -2.02 -5.80
N GLY A 184 7.32 -0.89 -6.48
CA GLY A 184 6.31 0.08 -6.12
C GLY A 184 6.06 1.07 -7.23
N THR A 185 4.84 1.58 -7.28
CA THR A 185 4.40 2.59 -8.26
C THR A 185 3.72 3.73 -7.54
N PHE A 186 4.07 4.96 -7.89
CA PHE A 186 3.56 6.18 -7.28
C PHE A 186 3.01 7.09 -8.36
N CYS A 187 1.74 7.45 -8.24
CA CYS A 187 1.02 8.23 -9.23
C CYS A 187 0.45 9.51 -8.61
N VAL A 188 0.57 10.63 -9.31
CA VAL A 188 -0.10 11.89 -8.95
C VAL A 188 -1.51 11.86 -9.52
N VAL A 189 -2.49 11.98 -8.63
CA VAL A 189 -3.91 12.12 -8.95
C VAL A 189 -4.33 13.56 -8.69
N PHE A 190 -4.81 14.23 -9.72
CA PHE A 190 -5.39 15.56 -9.64
C PHE A 190 -6.90 15.47 -9.45
N TRP A 191 -7.41 16.23 -8.50
CA TRP A 191 -8.82 16.38 -8.20
C TRP A 191 -9.29 17.78 -8.63
N LYS A 192 -10.36 17.84 -9.42
CA LYS A 192 -10.94 19.06 -10.02
C LYS A 192 -12.32 19.41 -9.45
N GLY A 193 -12.83 18.62 -8.51
CA GLY A 193 -14.15 18.81 -7.92
C GLY A 193 -14.21 20.00 -6.96
N THR A 194 -15.05 19.88 -5.92
CA THR A 194 -15.44 20.98 -5.02
C THR A 194 -14.29 21.73 -4.35
N SER A 195 -13.20 21.04 -4.00
CA SER A 195 -11.96 21.65 -3.51
C SER A 195 -10.79 21.07 -4.28
N PRO A 196 -10.37 21.70 -5.40
CA PRO A 196 -9.30 21.18 -6.23
C PRO A 196 -8.00 20.97 -5.46
N GLY A 197 -7.27 19.94 -5.83
CA GLY A 197 -6.02 19.57 -5.17
C GLY A 197 -5.36 18.39 -5.86
N SER A 198 -4.23 17.97 -5.33
CA SER A 198 -3.41 16.92 -5.91
C SER A 198 -2.87 15.99 -4.84
N MET A 199 -2.79 14.70 -5.17
CA MET A 199 -2.34 13.67 -4.24
C MET A 199 -1.39 12.69 -4.91
N LEU A 200 -0.19 12.52 -4.35
CA LEU A 200 0.71 11.44 -4.73
C LEU A 200 0.31 10.15 -4.02
N ILE A 201 -0.21 9.16 -4.73
CA ILE A 201 -0.63 7.88 -4.16
C ILE A 201 0.37 6.81 -4.59
N GLY A 202 0.97 6.13 -3.62
CA GLY A 202 1.92 5.05 -3.84
C GLY A 202 1.42 3.70 -3.39
N VAL A 203 1.67 2.65 -4.18
CA VAL A 203 1.54 1.25 -3.76
C VAL A 203 2.92 0.63 -3.79
N ALA A 204 3.36 0.11 -2.64
CA ALA A 204 4.67 -0.45 -2.43
C ALA A 204 4.57 -1.88 -1.89
N LEU A 205 5.33 -2.78 -2.49
CA LEU A 205 5.41 -4.19 -2.14
C LEU A 205 6.73 -4.49 -1.45
N ALA A 206 6.65 -5.09 -0.27
CA ALA A 206 7.81 -5.55 0.47
C ALA A 206 7.54 -6.92 1.09
N ASP A 207 8.51 -7.83 1.01
CA ASP A 207 8.45 -9.12 1.71
C ASP A 207 9.07 -8.99 3.11
N GLY A 208 8.45 -8.14 3.92
CA GLY A 208 8.84 -7.93 5.29
C GLY A 208 8.51 -9.14 6.15
N ASP A 209 9.47 -9.63 6.89
CA ASP A 209 9.11 -10.43 8.06
C ASP A 209 8.33 -9.54 9.07
N PRO A 210 7.63 -10.12 10.07
CA PRO A 210 6.76 -9.36 10.99
C PRO A 210 7.41 -8.15 11.69
N TRP A 211 8.75 -8.08 11.68
CA TRP A 211 9.52 -6.93 12.16
C TRP A 211 9.20 -5.62 11.44
N MET A 212 8.74 -5.64 10.17
CA MET A 212 8.46 -4.41 9.41
C MET A 212 7.23 -3.66 9.93
N ARG A 213 6.27 -4.35 10.54
CA ARG A 213 4.99 -3.78 11.02
C ARG A 213 5.15 -2.51 11.86
N PRO A 214 5.99 -2.51 12.92
CA PRO A 214 6.24 -1.30 13.71
C PRO A 214 6.85 -0.14 12.89
N PHE A 215 7.54 -0.42 11.79
CA PHE A 215 8.24 0.59 10.98
C PHE A 215 7.44 1.06 9.77
N THR A 216 6.23 0.54 9.54
CA THR A 216 5.42 0.81 8.33
C THR A 216 5.26 2.30 8.05
N ARG A 217 4.98 3.12 9.08
CA ARG A 217 4.88 4.57 8.95
C ARG A 217 6.18 5.20 8.45
N ARG A 218 7.31 4.86 9.09
CA ARG A 218 8.64 5.38 8.74
C ARG A 218 9.04 4.98 7.32
N ILE A 219 8.80 3.72 6.96
CA ILE A 219 9.06 3.19 5.62
C ILE A 219 8.21 3.95 4.59
N CYS A 220 6.91 4.09 4.84
CA CYS A 220 6.02 4.83 3.96
C CYS A 220 6.45 6.29 3.79
N ARG A 221 6.76 6.99 4.89
CA ARG A 221 7.25 8.37 4.84
C ARG A 221 8.50 8.49 3.98
N TRP A 222 9.44 7.56 4.14
CA TRP A 222 10.68 7.54 3.36
C TRP A 222 10.43 7.28 1.87
N LEU A 223 9.63 6.27 1.53
CA LEU A 223 9.24 5.98 0.15
C LEU A 223 8.52 7.17 -0.50
N THR A 224 7.55 7.76 0.21
CA THR A 224 6.84 8.97 -0.25
C THR A 224 7.80 10.14 -0.48
N THR A 225 8.79 10.33 0.39
CA THR A 225 9.78 11.41 0.22
C THR A 225 10.61 11.22 -1.05
N ILE A 226 11.08 9.99 -1.31
CA ILE A 226 11.82 9.67 -2.56
C ILE A 226 10.92 9.89 -3.77
N ALA A 227 9.67 9.44 -3.69
CA ALA A 227 8.72 9.56 -4.78
C ALA A 227 8.41 11.02 -5.11
N LEU A 228 8.21 11.87 -4.09
CA LEU A 228 8.02 13.32 -4.27
C LEU A 228 9.23 13.99 -4.92
N GLN A 229 10.45 13.64 -4.51
CA GLN A 229 11.67 14.17 -5.12
C GLN A 229 11.77 13.80 -6.61
N ARG A 230 11.39 12.56 -6.96
CA ARG A 230 11.37 12.09 -8.34
C ARG A 230 10.30 12.79 -9.18
N VAL A 231 9.09 12.95 -8.65
CA VAL A 231 8.02 13.70 -9.32
C VAL A 231 8.44 15.15 -9.53
N ALA A 232 9.04 15.80 -8.54
CA ALA A 232 9.54 17.17 -8.66
C ALA A 232 10.63 17.33 -9.74
N ALA A 233 11.38 16.26 -10.04
CA ALA A 233 12.40 16.26 -11.09
C ALA A 233 11.84 16.09 -12.52
N THR A 234 10.53 15.88 -12.69
CA THR A 234 9.88 15.67 -14.01
C THR A 234 9.37 16.95 -14.68
N ASP A 235 9.86 18.14 -14.26
CA ASP A 235 9.48 19.47 -14.77
C ASP A 235 7.97 19.81 -14.70
N ARG A 236 7.20 19.13 -13.84
CA ARG A 236 5.79 19.42 -13.59
C ARG A 236 5.64 20.37 -12.38
N GLU A 237 5.00 21.52 -12.58
CA GLU A 237 4.55 22.44 -11.53
C GLU A 237 3.40 21.82 -10.69
N PRO A 238 3.07 22.42 -9.53
CA PRO A 238 3.75 22.38 -8.22
C PRO A 238 3.77 20.96 -7.57
N ALA A 239 4.48 20.83 -6.45
CA ALA A 239 4.45 19.59 -5.66
C ALA A 239 3.02 19.22 -5.24
N PRO A 240 2.67 17.93 -5.18
CA PRO A 240 1.35 17.49 -4.73
C PRO A 240 0.97 18.05 -3.37
N ASP A 241 -0.30 18.38 -3.13
CA ASP A 241 -0.78 18.91 -1.84
C ASP A 241 -0.80 17.83 -0.74
N TYR A 242 -1.05 16.59 -1.16
CA TYR A 242 -1.16 15.43 -0.29
C TYR A 242 -0.33 14.26 -0.82
N ALA A 243 -0.04 13.29 0.04
CA ALA A 243 0.55 12.02 -0.39
C ALA A 243 0.03 10.85 0.45
N ALA A 244 -0.21 9.71 -0.18
CA ALA A 244 -0.48 8.44 0.50
C ALA A 244 0.56 7.39 0.11
N CYS A 245 0.87 6.53 1.06
CA CYS A 245 1.61 5.30 0.83
C CYS A 245 0.80 4.11 1.32
N LEU A 246 0.65 3.14 0.42
CA LEU A 246 0.03 1.84 0.64
C LEU A 246 1.15 0.81 0.65
N LEU A 247 1.54 0.36 1.85
CA LEU A 247 2.56 -0.67 2.00
C LEU A 247 1.90 -2.03 2.20
N VAL A 248 2.20 -2.96 1.30
CA VAL A 248 1.75 -4.35 1.36
C VAL A 248 2.90 -5.22 1.80
N ASP A 249 2.71 -5.87 2.95
CA ASP A 249 3.67 -6.79 3.55
C ASP A 249 3.40 -8.23 3.10
N ARG A 250 4.42 -8.95 2.65
CA ARG A 250 4.34 -10.36 2.18
C ARG A 250 3.31 -10.52 1.04
N PRO A 251 3.46 -9.81 -0.09
CA PRO A 251 2.47 -9.74 -1.17
C PRO A 251 2.19 -11.08 -1.85
N ASN A 252 3.12 -12.03 -1.77
CA ASN A 252 3.00 -13.37 -2.34
C ASN A 252 2.42 -14.39 -1.35
N ARG A 253 2.14 -13.98 -0.10
CA ARG A 253 1.49 -14.85 0.88
C ARG A 253 -0.02 -14.67 0.82
N SER A 254 -0.72 -15.76 1.10
CA SER A 254 -2.16 -15.73 1.17
C SER A 254 -2.66 -14.79 2.28
N GLY A 255 -3.60 -13.90 1.95
CA GLY A 255 -4.10 -12.89 2.89
C GLY A 255 -3.31 -11.57 2.89
N ALA A 256 -2.51 -11.30 1.85
CA ALA A 256 -1.78 -10.04 1.67
C ALA A 256 -2.69 -8.81 1.61
N ASP A 257 -3.96 -8.98 1.22
CA ASP A 257 -4.98 -7.94 1.33
C ASP A 257 -5.15 -7.44 2.78
N GLY A 258 -5.03 -8.34 3.76
CA GLY A 258 -5.11 -8.02 5.19
C GLY A 258 -3.84 -7.42 5.79
N THR A 259 -2.74 -7.35 5.04
CA THR A 259 -1.46 -6.78 5.50
C THR A 259 -1.24 -5.35 5.01
N LEU A 260 -2.10 -4.86 4.12
CA LEU A 260 -2.05 -3.50 3.58
C LEU A 260 -2.15 -2.47 4.72
N ARG A 261 -1.21 -1.53 4.73
CA ARG A 261 -1.20 -0.37 5.61
C ARG A 261 -1.18 0.91 4.78
N ALA A 262 -2.17 1.77 4.99
CA ALA A 262 -2.24 3.11 4.42
C ALA A 262 -1.69 4.13 5.42
N HIS A 263 -0.88 5.06 4.94
CA HIS A 263 -0.48 6.25 5.68
C HIS A 263 -0.60 7.46 4.76
N VAL A 264 -1.24 8.53 5.25
CA VAL A 264 -1.49 9.75 4.47
C VAL A 264 -0.79 10.94 5.11
N TYR A 265 -0.37 11.86 4.24
CA TYR A 265 0.42 13.02 4.58
C TYR A 265 -0.10 14.26 3.86
N GLU A 266 -0.10 15.39 4.58
CA GLU A 266 -0.07 16.72 4.00
C GLU A 266 1.37 17.01 3.55
N VAL A 267 1.53 17.48 2.32
CA VAL A 267 2.81 17.91 1.78
C VAL A 267 2.88 19.42 1.93
N ARG A 268 3.78 19.88 2.80
CA ARG A 268 3.94 21.30 3.07
C ARG A 268 4.78 21.98 2.00
N ARG A 269 4.70 23.31 1.95
CA ARG A 269 5.45 24.15 0.99
C ARG A 269 6.97 23.97 1.07
N ASP A 270 7.48 23.58 2.23
CA ASP A 270 8.90 23.27 2.46
C ASP A 270 9.26 21.80 2.14
N ALA A 271 8.36 21.09 1.45
CA ALA A 271 8.43 19.66 1.14
C ALA A 271 8.44 18.73 2.37
N THR A 272 8.15 19.25 3.57
CA THR A 272 8.00 18.40 4.75
C THR A 272 6.65 17.68 4.75
N LEU A 273 6.66 16.44 5.23
CA LEU A 273 5.46 15.62 5.37
C LEU A 273 4.88 15.77 6.77
N ALA A 274 3.59 16.09 6.85
CA ALA A 274 2.82 16.10 8.09
C ALA A 274 1.75 15.01 8.05
N TYR A 275 1.69 14.17 9.08
CA TYR A 275 0.76 13.04 9.15
C TYR A 275 -0.69 13.52 9.27
N VAL A 276 -1.56 12.99 8.42
CA VAL A 276 -3.02 13.16 8.48
C VAL A 276 -3.59 12.04 9.38
N ASN A 277 -4.59 12.37 10.19
CA ASN A 277 -5.20 11.41 11.12
C ASN A 277 -6.48 10.79 10.55
#